data_AF-A0A430FBI4-F1
#
_entry.id   AF-A0A430FBI4-F1
#
_cell.length_a   1.000
_cell.length_b   1.000
_cell.length_c   1.000
_cell.angle_alpha   90.00
_cell.angle_beta   90.00
_cell.angle_gamma   90.00
#
_symmetry.space_group_name_H-M   'P 1'
#
loop_
_entity.id
_entity.type
_entity.pdbx_description
1 polymer ?
#
loop_
_entity_poly.entity_id
_entity_poly.type
_entity_poly.pdbx_seq_one_letter_code
_entity_poly.pdbx_strand_id
1 'polypeptide(L)'
;MRSPFMTFQRNIIILTTIFLILGISFSIIPQASAYGPSRNTFTMEQPATYPTLNSITNNPDLGDERNFFRVRQTGDTEWKDIIKLEPNKEYEARVIIHNSSADNLNLSAKDIRLSINMPNRENAYVTEAEVNAYLTGSNITPSKIWDNIVLKSDQRFHVAIISAQYYTNFSTEKDGGFKLGNDLFSRIGTPLGYDKLDGTIGTADKDSGYALIRFKAVMKSKIMTWFENNILNKLSTSMTGSAADDWSNTSNDI
;
A
#
# COMPACT_ATOMS: atom_id res chain seq x y z
N MET A 1 -22.11 34.64 27.54
CA MET A 1 -21.29 33.43 27.31
C MET A 1 -21.73 32.77 26.02
N ARG A 2 -20.96 32.98 24.94
CA ARG A 2 -21.03 32.28 23.65
C ARG A 2 -19.57 32.09 23.24
N SER A 3 -19.13 30.85 23.02
CA SER A 3 -17.78 30.55 22.56
C SER A 3 -17.66 30.82 21.05
N PRO A 4 -16.49 31.25 20.55
CA PRO A 4 -16.31 31.57 19.15
C PRO A 4 -15.90 30.33 18.35
N PHE A 5 -16.55 30.15 17.19
CA PHE A 5 -16.08 29.29 16.12
C PHE A 5 -14.75 29.85 15.58
N MET A 6 -13.67 29.06 15.65
CA MET A 6 -12.42 29.38 14.96
C MET A 6 -12.59 29.13 13.47
N THR A 7 -12.82 30.20 12.71
CA THR A 7 -12.69 30.22 11.26
C THR A 7 -11.20 30.30 10.91
N PHE A 8 -10.68 29.30 10.18
CA PHE A 8 -9.31 29.34 9.67
C PHE A 8 -9.24 30.31 8.49
N GLN A 9 -8.80 31.55 8.74
CA GLN A 9 -8.55 32.56 7.70
C GLN A 9 -7.31 32.15 6.88
N ARG A 10 -7.48 31.81 5.60
CA ARG A 10 -6.37 31.70 4.63
C ARG A 10 -5.97 33.10 4.18
N ASN A 11 -4.79 33.56 4.60
CA ASN A 11 -4.12 34.69 3.95
C ASN A 11 -3.63 34.23 2.56
N ILE A 12 -4.25 34.75 1.50
CA ILE A 12 -3.78 34.57 0.12
C ILE A 12 -2.85 35.74 -0.20
N ILE A 13 -1.54 35.47 -0.27
CA ILE A 13 -0.56 36.38 -0.88
C ILE A 13 -0.41 35.93 -2.33
N ILE A 14 -0.92 36.72 -3.28
CA ILE A 14 -0.71 36.50 -4.71
C ILE A 14 0.64 37.14 -5.07
N LEU A 15 1.67 36.32 -5.20
CA LEU A 15 2.93 36.70 -5.85
C LEU A 15 2.89 36.18 -7.29
N THR A 16 2.69 37.10 -8.23
CA THR A 16 2.79 36.83 -9.66
C THR A 16 4.26 36.75 -10.06
N THR A 17 4.75 35.55 -10.35
CA THR A 17 6.07 35.33 -10.97
C THR A 17 5.89 34.60 -12.29
N ILE A 18 6.32 35.26 -13.38
CA ILE A 18 6.33 34.75 -14.75
C ILE A 18 7.39 33.63 -14.83
N PHE A 19 6.96 32.40 -15.14
CA PHE A 19 7.87 31.30 -15.47
C PHE A 19 7.92 31.05 -16.98
N LEU A 20 9.13 31.12 -17.49
CA LEU A 20 9.54 30.76 -18.85
C LEU A 20 9.28 29.27 -19.10
N ILE A 21 8.39 28.91 -20.04
CA ILE A 21 8.07 27.51 -20.35
C ILE A 21 9.17 26.96 -21.26
N LEU A 22 10.13 26.25 -20.67
CA LEU A 22 10.95 25.27 -21.39
C LEU A 22 10.10 24.02 -21.63
N GLY A 23 10.00 23.60 -22.88
CA GLY A 23 9.21 22.44 -23.30
C GLY A 23 9.67 21.17 -22.57
N ILE A 24 8.83 20.69 -21.66
CA ILE A 24 9.00 19.42 -20.99
C ILE A 24 8.13 18.42 -21.76
N SER A 25 8.77 17.47 -22.42
CA SER A 25 8.10 16.33 -23.02
C SER A 25 7.43 15.53 -21.90
N PHE A 26 6.13 15.68 -21.71
CA PHE A 26 5.36 14.76 -20.88
C PHE A 26 5.30 13.42 -21.61
N SER A 27 6.20 12.50 -21.25
CA SER A 27 5.96 11.10 -21.49
C SER A 27 4.75 10.70 -20.64
N ILE A 28 3.59 10.64 -21.28
CA ILE A 28 2.39 9.99 -20.76
C ILE A 28 2.71 8.51 -20.56
N ILE A 29 3.26 8.16 -19.40
CA ILE A 29 3.29 6.79 -18.94
C ILE A 29 1.82 6.39 -18.76
N PRO A 30 1.34 5.30 -19.39
CA PRO A 30 -0.01 4.82 -19.14
C PRO A 30 -0.16 4.56 -17.64
N GLN A 31 -1.03 5.34 -16.98
CA GLN A 31 -1.47 5.02 -15.62
C GLN A 31 -2.20 3.69 -15.70
N ALA A 32 -1.55 2.61 -15.26
CA ALA A 32 -2.24 1.38 -14.96
C ALA A 32 -2.96 1.56 -13.60
N SER A 33 -3.94 2.46 -13.56
CA SER A 33 -4.88 2.58 -12.43
C SER A 33 -5.74 1.34 -12.44
N ALA A 34 -5.40 0.32 -11.64
CA ALA A 34 -6.21 -0.89 -11.54
C ALA A 34 -6.85 -1.02 -10.15
N TYR A 35 -7.64 -0.02 -9.78
CA TYR A 35 -8.62 -0.15 -8.70
C TYR A 35 -9.85 -0.92 -9.14
N GLY A 36 -10.50 -1.59 -8.19
CA GLY A 36 -11.71 -2.35 -8.47
C GLY A 36 -12.51 -2.72 -7.21
N PRO A 37 -13.63 -3.45 -7.39
CA PRO A 37 -14.28 -3.66 -8.68
C PRO A 37 -14.90 -2.36 -9.20
N SER A 38 -15.48 -2.41 -10.40
CA SER A 38 -16.40 -1.34 -10.84
C SER A 38 -17.52 -1.18 -9.80
N ARG A 39 -17.80 0.07 -9.44
CA ARG A 39 -18.77 0.44 -8.41
C ARG A 39 -19.35 1.81 -8.70
N ASN A 40 -20.50 2.10 -8.11
CA ASN A 40 -21.09 3.43 -8.17
C ASN A 40 -20.12 4.45 -7.59
N THR A 41 -20.07 5.62 -8.21
CA THR A 41 -19.26 6.75 -7.79
C THR A 41 -20.15 7.91 -7.38
N PHE A 42 -19.60 8.73 -6.50
CA PHE A 42 -20.29 9.84 -5.86
C PHE A 42 -19.41 11.09 -5.93
N THR A 43 -19.97 12.21 -5.51
CA THR A 43 -19.22 13.48 -5.37
C THR A 43 -19.36 14.00 -3.95
N MET A 44 -18.49 14.93 -3.54
CA MET A 44 -18.61 15.58 -2.22
C MET A 44 -19.98 16.24 -2.04
N GLU A 45 -20.58 16.73 -3.13
CA GLU A 45 -21.90 17.38 -3.13
C GLU A 45 -23.06 16.38 -3.12
N GLN A 46 -22.83 15.15 -3.57
CA GLN A 46 -23.81 14.07 -3.66
C GLN A 46 -23.19 12.75 -3.15
N PRO A 47 -22.92 12.65 -1.84
CA PRO A 47 -22.34 11.45 -1.23
C PRO A 47 -23.32 10.27 -1.22
N ALA A 48 -22.81 9.08 -0.95
CA ALA A 48 -23.60 7.85 -1.02
C ALA A 48 -24.70 7.80 0.05
N THR A 49 -25.83 7.18 -0.29
CA THR A 49 -26.93 6.95 0.65
C THR A 49 -26.80 5.62 1.42
N TYR A 50 -25.67 4.93 1.27
CA TYR A 50 -25.35 3.64 1.88
C TYR A 50 -23.84 3.54 2.14
N PRO A 51 -23.39 2.71 3.12
CA PRO A 51 -21.98 2.46 3.36
C PRO A 51 -21.23 2.01 2.10
N THR A 52 -20.27 2.81 1.69
CA THR A 52 -19.33 2.49 0.62
C THR A 52 -18.02 3.19 0.90
N LEU A 53 -16.92 2.61 0.44
CA LEU A 53 -15.59 3.15 0.71
C LEU A 53 -15.02 3.81 -0.54
N ASN A 54 -14.31 4.91 -0.34
CA ASN A 54 -13.41 5.52 -1.32
C ASN A 54 -14.05 5.64 -2.72
N SER A 55 -15.24 6.22 -2.77
CA SER A 55 -16.07 6.29 -3.98
C SER A 55 -16.43 7.72 -4.37
N ILE A 56 -15.85 8.73 -3.72
CA ILE A 56 -15.92 10.13 -4.15
C ILE A 56 -14.90 10.38 -5.27
N THR A 57 -15.32 11.05 -6.36
CA THR A 57 -14.44 11.31 -7.52
C THR A 57 -13.84 12.71 -7.55
N ASN A 58 -14.33 13.63 -6.71
CA ASN A 58 -13.94 15.04 -6.69
C ASN A 58 -13.57 15.53 -5.29
N ASN A 59 -12.92 14.68 -4.48
CA ASN A 59 -12.43 15.11 -3.17
C ASN A 59 -11.39 16.24 -3.38
N PRO A 60 -11.54 17.43 -2.77
CA PRO A 60 -10.68 18.58 -3.02
C PRO A 60 -9.22 18.36 -2.58
N ASP A 61 -8.98 17.47 -1.61
CA ASP A 61 -7.65 17.17 -1.09
C ASP A 61 -6.98 15.99 -1.80
N LEU A 62 -7.76 15.04 -2.31
CA LEU A 62 -7.28 13.76 -2.84
C LEU A 62 -7.53 13.53 -4.33
N GLY A 63 -8.52 14.22 -4.90
CA GLY A 63 -9.08 13.96 -6.22
C GLY A 63 -10.02 12.76 -6.23
N ASP A 64 -9.76 11.81 -7.12
CA ASP A 64 -10.53 10.56 -7.22
C ASP A 64 -10.08 9.57 -6.14
N GLU A 65 -10.94 9.30 -5.17
CA GLU A 65 -10.65 8.42 -4.05
C GLU A 65 -10.52 6.97 -4.45
N ARG A 66 -10.93 6.57 -5.67
CA ARG A 66 -10.77 5.18 -6.11
C ARG A 66 -9.30 4.80 -6.26
N ASN A 67 -8.43 5.77 -6.59
CA ASN A 67 -6.98 5.65 -6.44
C ASN A 67 -6.60 5.99 -4.99
N PHE A 68 -6.81 5.04 -4.08
CA PHE A 68 -6.57 5.18 -2.66
C PHE A 68 -5.25 4.57 -2.19
N PHE A 69 -4.55 3.79 -3.02
CA PHE A 69 -3.29 3.16 -2.68
C PHE A 69 -2.16 3.70 -3.53
N ARG A 70 -1.25 4.46 -2.90
CA ARG A 70 -0.16 5.14 -3.61
C ARG A 70 1.17 4.92 -2.91
N VAL A 71 2.26 5.13 -3.64
CA VAL A 71 3.63 4.97 -3.14
C VAL A 71 4.50 6.17 -3.48
N ARG A 72 5.47 6.45 -2.62
CA ARG A 72 6.52 7.45 -2.85
C ARG A 72 7.84 7.01 -2.23
N GLN A 73 8.93 7.64 -2.65
CA GLN A 73 10.17 7.58 -1.90
C GLN A 73 10.01 8.42 -0.62
N THR A 74 10.58 7.97 0.49
CA THR A 74 10.54 8.72 1.75
C THR A 74 11.20 10.09 1.56
N GLY A 75 10.52 11.15 1.97
CA GLY A 75 10.95 12.54 1.80
C GLY A 75 10.44 13.23 0.53
N ASP A 76 9.92 12.47 -0.45
CA ASP A 76 9.31 13.06 -1.64
C ASP A 76 7.88 13.56 -1.35
N THR A 77 7.41 14.54 -2.11
CA THR A 77 6.05 15.09 -1.98
C THR A 77 5.03 14.39 -2.88
N GLU A 78 5.50 13.77 -3.97
CA GLU A 78 4.65 13.21 -5.02
C GLU A 78 4.28 11.75 -4.74
N TRP A 79 2.98 11.44 -4.78
CA TRP A 79 2.44 10.08 -4.69
C TRP A 79 2.24 9.48 -6.09
N LYS A 80 2.60 8.21 -6.27
CA LYS A 80 2.62 7.51 -7.56
C LYS A 80 1.96 6.15 -7.46
N ASP A 81 1.50 5.62 -8.58
CA ASP A 81 1.00 4.24 -8.68
C ASP A 81 2.14 3.27 -9.05
N ILE A 82 3.21 3.76 -9.67
CA ILE A 82 4.36 2.96 -10.09
C ILE A 82 5.63 3.63 -9.57
N ILE A 83 6.51 2.84 -8.96
CA ILE A 83 7.81 3.34 -8.50
C ILE A 83 8.93 2.36 -8.79
N LYS A 84 10.09 2.92 -9.17
CA LYS A 84 11.34 2.17 -9.29
C LYS A 84 12.06 2.19 -7.93
N LEU A 85 12.29 1.01 -7.39
CA LEU A 85 13.02 0.77 -6.16
C LEU A 85 14.53 0.78 -6.45
N GLU A 86 15.26 1.44 -5.57
CA GLU A 86 16.72 1.54 -5.64
C GLU A 86 17.35 1.04 -4.33
N PRO A 87 18.59 0.53 -4.39
CA PRO A 87 19.29 0.08 -3.19
C PRO A 87 19.44 1.21 -2.16
N ASN A 88 19.35 0.87 -0.87
CA ASN A 88 19.54 1.78 0.26
C ASN A 88 18.54 2.95 0.34
N LYS A 89 17.41 2.88 -0.36
CA LYS A 89 16.32 3.86 -0.26
C LYS A 89 15.15 3.32 0.55
N GLU A 90 14.45 4.22 1.23
CA GLU A 90 13.20 3.96 1.94
C GLU A 90 12.02 4.53 1.18
N TYR A 91 10.88 3.87 1.30
CA TYR A 91 9.65 4.17 0.60
C TYR A 91 8.48 4.14 1.57
N GLU A 92 7.43 4.86 1.18
CA GLU A 92 6.18 4.97 1.90
C GLU A 92 5.05 4.56 0.96
N ALA A 93 4.25 3.57 1.37
CA ALA A 93 3.00 3.24 0.71
C ALA A 93 1.83 3.67 1.61
N ARG A 94 0.88 4.39 1.04
CA ARG A 94 -0.26 4.96 1.75
C ARG A 94 -1.56 4.40 1.19
N VAL A 95 -2.39 3.84 2.07
CA VAL A 95 -3.76 3.45 1.78
C VAL A 95 -4.67 4.48 2.44
N ILE A 96 -5.53 5.15 1.68
CA ILE A 96 -6.54 6.07 2.19
C ILE A 96 -7.84 5.32 2.44
N ILE A 97 -8.51 5.60 3.55
CA ILE A 97 -9.79 4.99 3.91
C ILE A 97 -10.78 6.11 4.22
N HIS A 98 -11.87 6.13 3.46
CA HIS A 98 -12.97 7.07 3.64
C HIS A 98 -14.29 6.34 3.43
N ASN A 99 -15.23 6.49 4.36
CA ASN A 99 -16.61 6.07 4.18
C ASN A 99 -17.39 7.16 3.44
N SER A 100 -17.59 6.98 2.14
CA SER A 100 -18.19 7.99 1.24
C SER A 100 -19.71 8.16 1.41
N SER A 101 -20.28 7.77 2.55
CA SER A 101 -21.70 7.93 2.84
C SER A 101 -22.01 9.34 3.34
N ALA A 102 -23.22 9.82 3.07
CA ALA A 102 -23.66 11.14 3.49
C ALA A 102 -23.69 11.27 5.03
N ASP A 103 -23.01 12.30 5.54
CA ASP A 103 -22.88 12.57 6.98
C ASP A 103 -24.20 12.64 7.74
N ASN A 104 -25.21 13.26 7.12
CA ASN A 104 -26.53 13.44 7.72
C ASN A 104 -27.28 12.11 7.94
N LEU A 105 -26.83 11.02 7.32
CA LEU A 105 -27.45 9.70 7.46
C LEU A 105 -26.83 8.86 8.59
N ASN A 106 -25.65 9.24 9.12
CA ASN A 106 -24.95 8.55 10.21
C ASN A 106 -24.75 7.03 9.95
N LEU A 107 -24.40 6.67 8.71
CA LEU A 107 -24.27 5.27 8.27
C LEU A 107 -22.84 4.72 8.47
N SER A 108 -22.57 4.14 9.63
CA SER A 108 -21.26 3.53 9.88
C SER A 108 -20.99 2.30 9.01
N ALA A 109 -19.79 2.23 8.45
CA ALA A 109 -19.25 1.01 7.86
C ALA A 109 -18.74 0.07 8.97
N LYS A 110 -18.98 -1.23 8.82
CA LYS A 110 -18.75 -2.26 9.84
C LYS A 110 -17.83 -3.38 9.34
N ASP A 111 -17.14 -3.99 10.30
CA ASP A 111 -16.13 -5.03 10.09
C ASP A 111 -15.08 -4.63 9.04
N ILE A 112 -14.70 -3.36 9.02
CA ILE A 112 -13.72 -2.85 8.08
C ILE A 112 -12.35 -3.44 8.39
N ARG A 113 -11.74 -4.06 7.38
CA ARG A 113 -10.38 -4.62 7.47
C ARG A 113 -9.54 -4.21 6.27
N LEU A 114 -8.25 -4.00 6.52
CA LEU A 114 -7.23 -3.75 5.51
C LEU A 114 -6.27 -4.93 5.41
N SER A 115 -6.06 -5.43 4.19
CA SER A 115 -5.05 -6.44 3.85
C SER A 115 -4.19 -5.95 2.68
N ILE A 116 -2.88 -6.21 2.73
CA ILE A 116 -1.93 -5.83 1.68
C ILE A 116 -1.05 -7.03 1.34
N ASN A 117 -0.95 -7.39 0.06
CA ASN A 117 -0.12 -8.51 -0.41
C ASN A 117 1.35 -8.10 -0.68
N MET A 118 1.96 -7.34 0.24
CA MET A 118 3.33 -6.86 0.09
C MET A 118 4.32 -8.04 -0.07
N PRO A 119 5.33 -7.99 -0.98
CA PRO A 119 6.30 -9.08 -1.16
C PRO A 119 7.35 -9.09 -0.04
N ASN A 120 6.91 -9.28 1.20
CA ASN A 120 7.70 -9.12 2.42
C ASN A 120 8.28 -10.43 2.98
N ARG A 121 8.26 -11.52 2.18
CA ARG A 121 8.89 -12.79 2.53
C ARG A 121 10.37 -12.75 2.12
N GLU A 122 11.27 -13.07 3.05
CA GLU A 122 12.74 -12.93 2.89
C GLU A 122 13.35 -13.67 1.68
N ASN A 123 12.64 -14.66 1.12
CA ASN A 123 13.11 -15.46 -0.01
C ASN A 123 12.28 -15.32 -1.29
N ALA A 124 11.27 -14.44 -1.30
CA ALA A 124 10.38 -14.23 -2.44
C ALA A 124 10.88 -13.08 -3.36
N TYR A 125 12.06 -13.28 -3.95
CA TYR A 125 12.72 -12.26 -4.76
C TYR A 125 12.08 -12.08 -6.15
N VAL A 126 11.62 -10.87 -6.48
CA VAL A 126 10.99 -10.50 -7.76
C VAL A 126 11.62 -9.24 -8.35
N THR A 127 11.48 -8.99 -9.66
CA THR A 127 11.90 -7.72 -10.30
C THR A 127 10.75 -6.72 -10.43
N GLU A 128 9.51 -7.21 -10.39
CA GLU A 128 8.29 -6.42 -10.43
C GLU A 128 7.27 -7.06 -9.48
N ALA A 129 6.56 -6.24 -8.71
CA ALA A 129 5.50 -6.67 -7.82
C ALA A 129 4.29 -5.75 -7.96
N GLU A 130 3.15 -6.31 -8.37
CA GLU A 130 1.86 -5.65 -8.21
C GLU A 130 1.37 -5.88 -6.77
N VAL A 131 1.37 -4.80 -6.00
CA VAL A 131 0.92 -4.81 -4.62
C VAL A 131 -0.48 -4.23 -4.58
N ASN A 132 -1.43 -5.02 -4.13
CA ASN A 132 -2.82 -4.69 -3.93
C ASN A 132 -3.09 -4.42 -2.44
N ALA A 133 -3.77 -3.31 -2.16
CA ALA A 133 -4.44 -3.07 -0.89
C ALA A 133 -5.92 -3.46 -1.04
N TYR A 134 -6.43 -4.26 -0.11
CA TYR A 134 -7.81 -4.72 -0.07
C TYR A 134 -8.50 -4.13 1.15
N LEU A 135 -9.63 -3.46 0.92
CA LEU A 135 -10.55 -3.04 1.98
C LEU A 135 -11.80 -3.91 1.90
N THR A 136 -12.15 -4.55 3.01
CA THR A 136 -13.36 -5.39 3.12
C THR A 136 -14.24 -4.88 4.24
N GLY A 137 -15.55 -5.10 4.15
CA GLY A 137 -16.49 -4.82 5.23
C GLY A 137 -17.78 -5.62 5.07
N SER A 138 -18.53 -5.77 6.16
CA SER A 138 -19.74 -6.62 6.20
C SER A 138 -20.98 -5.93 5.63
N ASN A 139 -21.02 -4.59 5.67
CA ASN A 139 -22.16 -3.79 5.19
C ASN A 139 -21.81 -2.73 4.14
N ILE A 140 -20.58 -2.76 3.59
CA ILE A 140 -20.19 -1.87 2.50
C ILE A 140 -20.57 -2.45 1.14
N THR A 141 -20.86 -1.58 0.17
CA THR A 141 -21.17 -1.99 -1.21
C THR A 141 -20.16 -1.38 -2.19
N PRO A 142 -19.33 -2.21 -2.87
CA PRO A 142 -19.21 -3.67 -2.74
C PRO A 142 -18.54 -4.07 -1.41
N SER A 143 -18.73 -5.33 -0.97
CA SER A 143 -18.16 -5.86 0.29
C SER A 143 -16.63 -5.94 0.32
N LYS A 144 -16.00 -5.74 -0.84
CA LYS A 144 -14.56 -5.68 -1.04
C LYS A 144 -14.22 -4.70 -2.16
N ILE A 145 -13.29 -3.79 -1.90
CA ILE A 145 -12.62 -2.97 -2.92
C ILE A 145 -11.12 -3.21 -2.87
N TRP A 146 -10.43 -2.89 -3.96
CA TRP A 146 -8.98 -2.93 -4.06
C TRP A 146 -8.44 -1.79 -4.91
N ASP A 147 -7.18 -1.49 -4.68
CA ASP A 147 -6.34 -0.63 -5.50
C ASP A 147 -4.90 -1.13 -5.43
N ASN A 148 -4.08 -0.79 -6.41
CA ASN A 148 -2.76 -1.36 -6.57
C ASN A 148 -1.68 -0.31 -6.82
N ILE A 149 -0.48 -0.63 -6.36
CA ILE A 149 0.76 -0.01 -6.78
C ILE A 149 1.64 -1.06 -7.48
N VAL A 150 2.58 -0.60 -8.29
CA VAL A 150 3.59 -1.45 -8.93
C VAL A 150 4.99 -1.04 -8.47
N LEU A 151 5.67 -1.97 -7.82
CA LEU A 151 7.06 -1.84 -7.40
C LEU A 151 7.96 -2.48 -8.45
N LYS A 152 8.88 -1.73 -9.05
CA LYS A 152 9.83 -2.22 -10.07
C LYS A 152 11.26 -2.09 -9.59
N SER A 153 12.16 -2.94 -10.06
CA SER A 153 13.61 -2.81 -9.79
C SER A 153 14.42 -3.47 -10.90
N ASP A 154 15.63 -2.94 -11.16
CA ASP A 154 16.60 -3.59 -12.07
C ASP A 154 17.25 -4.82 -11.43
N GLN A 155 17.09 -5.01 -10.11
CA GLN A 155 17.58 -6.14 -9.34
C GLN A 155 16.42 -6.86 -8.68
N ARG A 156 16.50 -8.20 -8.57
CA ARG A 156 15.50 -8.94 -7.81
C ARG A 156 15.49 -8.47 -6.36
N PHE A 157 14.32 -8.24 -5.79
CA PHE A 157 14.15 -7.73 -4.43
C PHE A 157 13.03 -8.47 -3.69
N HIS A 158 13.10 -8.45 -2.36
CA HIS A 158 11.90 -8.53 -1.51
C HIS A 158 11.79 -7.22 -0.71
N VAL A 159 10.67 -7.04 -0.02
CA VAL A 159 10.43 -5.88 0.83
C VAL A 159 10.76 -6.21 2.28
N ALA A 160 11.41 -5.29 2.99
CA ALA A 160 11.49 -5.30 4.45
C ALA A 160 10.62 -4.17 5.00
N ILE A 161 9.66 -4.52 5.88
CA ILE A 161 8.77 -3.56 6.53
C ILE A 161 9.53 -2.87 7.67
N ILE A 162 9.54 -1.54 7.67
CA ILE A 162 10.13 -0.71 8.72
C ILE A 162 9.06 -0.38 9.76
N SER A 163 7.90 0.10 9.29
CA SER A 163 6.74 0.37 10.14
C SER A 163 5.43 0.27 9.37
N ALA A 164 4.34 0.00 10.08
CA ALA A 164 2.99 0.05 9.54
C ALA A 164 2.07 0.68 10.58
N GLN A 165 1.65 1.92 10.33
CA GLN A 165 0.80 2.70 11.23
C GLN A 165 -0.49 3.10 10.54
N TYR A 166 -1.56 3.28 11.29
CA TYR A 166 -2.82 3.84 10.83
C TYR A 166 -3.11 5.15 11.58
N TYR A 167 -3.40 6.19 10.82
CA TYR A 167 -3.62 7.54 11.34
C TYR A 167 -5.04 8.00 11.06
N THR A 168 -5.63 8.66 12.05
CA THR A 168 -6.95 9.28 12.01
C THR A 168 -6.87 10.67 12.62
N ASN A 169 -7.97 11.43 12.62
CA ASN A 169 -8.02 12.69 13.37
C ASN A 169 -8.02 12.49 14.89
N PHE A 170 -8.26 11.26 15.39
CA PHE A 170 -8.13 10.92 16.81
C PHE A 170 -6.69 10.59 17.20
N SER A 171 -5.97 9.86 16.35
CA SER A 171 -4.58 9.46 16.57
C SER A 171 -3.74 9.84 15.36
N THR A 172 -3.09 11.00 15.45
CA THR A 172 -2.35 11.61 14.35
C THR A 172 -0.91 11.09 14.28
N GLU A 173 -0.15 11.52 13.26
CA GLU A 173 1.30 11.22 13.19
C GLU A 173 2.05 11.71 14.44
N LYS A 174 1.62 12.83 15.06
CA LYS A 174 2.24 13.37 16.27
C LYS A 174 2.02 12.47 17.49
N ASP A 175 0.89 11.75 17.50
CA ASP A 175 0.51 10.82 18.56
C ASP A 175 1.08 9.41 18.31
N GLY A 176 1.71 9.21 17.16
CA GLY A 176 2.30 7.94 16.73
C GLY A 176 1.32 7.02 15.99
N GLY A 177 0.02 7.34 15.92
CA GLY A 177 -0.98 6.51 15.24
C GLY A 177 -1.23 5.16 15.90
N PHE A 178 -2.11 4.36 15.30
CA PHE A 178 -2.35 2.98 15.69
C PHE A 178 -1.35 2.05 15.00
N LYS A 179 -0.68 1.19 15.77
CA LYS A 179 0.19 0.17 15.19
C LYS A 179 -0.62 -0.91 14.48
N LEU A 180 -0.30 -1.17 13.21
CA LEU A 180 -0.89 -2.25 12.44
C LEU A 180 -0.07 -3.53 12.62
N GLY A 181 -0.74 -4.64 12.95
CA GLY A 181 -0.11 -5.93 13.21
C GLY A 181 0.20 -6.73 11.94
N ASN A 182 0.77 -7.92 12.12
CA ASN A 182 1.15 -8.82 11.02
C ASN A 182 -0.06 -9.28 10.17
N ASP A 183 -1.27 -9.26 10.72
CA ASP A 183 -2.49 -9.57 9.97
C ASP A 183 -2.72 -8.63 8.78
N LEU A 184 -2.14 -7.42 8.80
CA LEU A 184 -2.11 -6.52 7.65
C LEU A 184 -1.58 -7.21 6.39
N PHE A 185 -0.60 -8.10 6.53
CA PHE A 185 0.03 -8.81 5.42
C PHE A 185 -0.51 -10.23 5.24
N SER A 186 -1.66 -10.54 5.86
CA SER A 186 -2.35 -11.82 5.74
C SER A 186 -3.68 -11.63 4.98
N ARG A 187 -4.31 -12.74 4.59
CA ARG A 187 -5.65 -12.71 3.97
C ARG A 187 -6.75 -12.24 4.93
N ILE A 188 -6.49 -12.26 6.24
CA ILE A 188 -7.44 -11.86 7.28
C ILE A 188 -7.53 -10.33 7.36
N GLY A 189 -6.40 -9.64 7.20
CA GLY A 189 -6.33 -8.18 7.32
C GLY A 189 -6.44 -7.71 8.78
N THR A 190 -6.05 -6.46 9.01
CA THR A 190 -6.18 -5.79 10.32
C THR A 190 -7.47 -4.97 10.36
N PRO A 191 -8.27 -5.02 11.45
CA PRO A 191 -9.43 -4.16 11.59
C PRO A 191 -9.03 -2.68 11.62
N LEU A 192 -9.86 -1.81 11.07
CA LEU A 192 -9.68 -0.35 11.10
C LEU A 192 -10.83 0.31 11.85
N GLY A 193 -10.58 1.46 12.48
CA GLY A 193 -11.61 2.26 13.13
C GLY A 193 -11.08 3.59 13.63
N TYR A 194 -11.96 4.50 14.02
CA TYR A 194 -11.59 5.91 14.24
C TYR A 194 -10.69 6.14 15.47
N ASP A 195 -11.18 5.77 16.66
CA ASP A 195 -10.52 5.95 17.95
C ASP A 195 -9.89 4.65 18.49
N LYS A 196 -10.20 3.52 17.84
CA LYS A 196 -9.66 2.19 18.11
C LYS A 196 -9.84 1.30 16.88
N LEU A 197 -9.06 0.22 16.80
CA LEU A 197 -9.11 -0.75 15.69
C LEU A 197 -10.24 -1.79 15.87
N ASP A 198 -11.51 -1.34 15.84
CA ASP A 198 -12.69 -2.18 16.10
C ASP A 198 -13.52 -2.56 14.86
N GLY A 199 -13.08 -2.17 13.66
CA GLY A 199 -13.79 -2.44 12.41
C GLY A 199 -14.92 -1.44 12.12
N THR A 200 -15.12 -0.40 12.94
CA THR A 200 -16.16 0.61 12.72
C THR A 200 -15.56 1.92 12.19
N ILE A 201 -16.06 2.37 11.04
CA ILE A 201 -15.72 3.68 10.47
C ILE A 201 -17.01 4.50 10.33
N GLY A 202 -17.04 5.69 10.92
CA GLY A 202 -18.15 6.63 10.82
C GLY A 202 -18.27 7.27 9.45
N THR A 203 -19.21 8.20 9.26
CA THR A 203 -19.43 8.89 7.98
C THR A 203 -18.70 10.22 7.90
N ALA A 204 -18.57 10.94 9.03
CA ALA A 204 -18.00 12.26 9.05
C ALA A 204 -16.59 12.26 8.47
N ASP A 205 -16.21 13.30 7.71
CA ASP A 205 -14.85 13.45 7.16
C ASP A 205 -13.76 13.22 8.23
N LYS A 206 -14.05 13.61 9.48
CA LYS A 206 -13.14 13.39 10.63
C LYS A 206 -12.83 11.93 10.93
N ASP A 207 -13.72 11.02 10.54
CA ASP A 207 -13.64 9.59 10.78
C ASP A 207 -12.82 8.88 9.67
N SER A 208 -12.40 9.62 8.64
CA SER A 208 -11.43 9.16 7.64
C SER A 208 -10.04 8.93 8.25
N GLY A 209 -9.24 8.10 7.58
CA GLY A 209 -7.87 7.85 7.98
C GLY A 209 -7.02 7.30 6.85
N TYR A 210 -5.74 7.08 7.13
CA TYR A 210 -4.85 6.43 6.18
C TYR A 210 -3.85 5.52 6.88
N ALA A 211 -3.57 4.37 6.28
CA ALA A 211 -2.48 3.50 6.67
C ALA A 211 -1.21 3.93 5.95
N LEU A 212 -0.10 4.02 6.67
CA LEU A 212 1.23 4.32 6.14
C LEU A 212 2.18 3.17 6.43
N ILE A 213 2.70 2.57 5.38
CA ILE A 213 3.65 1.48 5.43
C ILE A 213 5.00 2.04 4.99
N ARG A 214 5.96 2.12 5.91
CA ARG A 214 7.36 2.44 5.58
C ARG A 214 8.10 1.15 5.32
N PHE A 215 8.88 1.12 4.24
CA PHE A 215 9.58 -0.08 3.83
C PHE A 215 10.85 0.24 3.04
N LYS A 216 11.71 -0.76 2.88
CA LYS A 216 12.88 -0.71 1.99
C LYS A 216 12.97 -1.95 1.13
N ALA A 217 13.60 -1.80 -0.02
CA ALA A 217 13.94 -2.93 -0.88
C ALA A 217 15.17 -3.66 -0.34
N VAL A 218 15.07 -4.97 -0.18
CA VAL A 218 16.22 -5.85 0.09
C VAL A 218 16.58 -6.54 -1.20
N MET A 219 17.69 -6.10 -1.80
CA MET A 219 18.15 -6.60 -3.10
C MET A 219 18.81 -7.96 -2.96
N LYS A 220 18.54 -8.88 -3.90
CA LYS A 220 19.24 -10.16 -3.98
C LYS A 220 20.71 -9.89 -4.29
N SER A 221 21.61 -10.32 -3.40
CA SER A 221 23.04 -10.17 -3.61
C SER A 221 23.50 -10.87 -4.89
N LYS A 222 24.15 -10.12 -5.77
CA LYS A 222 24.75 -10.67 -7.00
C LYS A 222 25.88 -11.65 -6.68
N ILE A 223 26.65 -11.37 -5.63
CA ILE A 223 27.74 -12.24 -5.17
C ILE A 223 27.15 -13.57 -4.67
N MET A 224 26.12 -13.54 -3.83
CA MET A 224 25.48 -14.78 -3.37
C MET A 224 24.83 -15.55 -4.52
N THR A 225 24.18 -14.86 -5.45
CA THR A 225 23.61 -15.52 -6.64
C THR A 225 24.69 -16.22 -7.48
N TRP A 226 25.86 -15.58 -7.65
CA TRP A 226 26.98 -16.20 -8.34
C TRP A 226 27.53 -17.42 -7.59
N PHE A 227 27.72 -17.32 -6.27
CA PHE A 227 28.20 -18.44 -5.43
C PHE A 227 27.23 -19.61 -5.45
N GLU A 228 25.92 -19.37 -5.31
CA GLU A 228 24.86 -20.39 -5.44
C GLU A 228 24.98 -21.14 -6.77
N ASN A 229 25.05 -20.39 -7.88
CA ASN A 229 25.04 -20.96 -9.22
C ASN A 229 26.35 -21.66 -9.62
N ASN A 230 27.50 -21.18 -9.13
CA ASN A 230 28.80 -21.66 -9.59
C ASN A 230 29.47 -22.65 -8.64
N ILE A 231 29.13 -22.60 -7.35
CA ILE A 231 29.77 -23.43 -6.32
C ILE A 231 28.75 -24.39 -5.72
N LEU A 232 27.71 -23.88 -5.06
CA LEU A 232 26.80 -24.71 -4.25
C LEU A 232 26.01 -25.73 -5.09
N ASN A 233 25.43 -25.30 -6.22
CA ASN A 233 24.67 -26.20 -7.10
C ASN A 233 25.55 -27.26 -7.76
N LYS A 234 26.84 -26.95 -8.01
CA LYS A 234 27.77 -27.94 -8.58
C LYS A 234 28.16 -28.99 -7.54
N LEU A 235 28.42 -28.55 -6.30
CA LEU A 235 28.71 -29.46 -5.19
C LEU A 235 27.52 -30.38 -4.88
N SER A 236 26.30 -29.84 -4.83
CA SER A 236 25.09 -30.65 -4.58
C SER A 236 24.87 -31.71 -5.67
N THR A 237 25.04 -31.33 -6.94
CA THR A 237 24.87 -32.26 -8.07
C THR A 237 25.93 -33.37 -8.05
N SER A 238 27.18 -33.04 -7.67
CA SER A 238 28.25 -34.03 -7.54
C SER A 238 28.02 -35.02 -6.39
N MET A 239 27.45 -34.56 -5.27
CA MET A 239 27.13 -35.41 -4.12
C MET A 239 25.94 -36.34 -4.38
N THR A 240 24.94 -35.91 -5.16
CA THR A 240 23.82 -36.79 -5.54
C THR A 240 24.18 -37.79 -6.64
N GLY A 241 25.16 -37.48 -7.49
CA GLY A 241 25.68 -38.42 -8.50
C GLY A 241 26.57 -39.50 -7.89
N SER A 242 27.40 -39.16 -6.91
CA SER A 242 28.29 -40.12 -6.25
C SER A 242 27.57 -41.17 -5.39
N ALA A 243 26.37 -40.87 -4.88
CA ALA A 243 25.62 -41.80 -4.03
C ALA A 243 24.86 -42.88 -4.83
N ALA A 244 24.66 -42.70 -6.14
CA ALA A 244 23.96 -43.67 -6.98
C ALA A 244 24.89 -44.77 -7.53
N ASP A 245 26.19 -44.48 -7.68
CA ASP A 245 27.15 -45.43 -8.28
C ASP A 245 27.80 -46.38 -7.26
N ASP A 246 27.73 -46.07 -5.95
CA ASP A 246 28.46 -46.83 -4.90
C ASP A 246 27.64 -47.95 -4.25
N TRP A 247 26.35 -48.12 -4.62
CA TRP A 247 25.47 -49.17 -4.08
C TRP A 247 25.13 -50.30 -5.07
N SER A 248 25.91 -50.46 -6.13
CA SER A 248 25.70 -51.54 -7.12
C SER A 248 26.85 -52.55 -7.25
N ASN A 249 27.91 -52.47 -6.43
CA ASN A 249 29.12 -53.28 -6.66
C ASN A 249 29.73 -54.04 -5.47
N THR A 250 28.97 -54.31 -4.40
CA THR A 250 29.48 -55.06 -3.22
C THR A 250 28.57 -56.18 -2.74
N SER A 251 27.97 -56.95 -3.66
CA SER A 251 27.40 -58.25 -3.31
C SER A 251 27.58 -59.24 -4.45
N ASN A 252 28.74 -59.91 -4.51
CA ASN A 252 28.89 -61.22 -5.18
C ASN A 252 30.27 -61.88 -4.94
N ASP A 253 30.81 -61.79 -3.73
CA ASP A 253 31.86 -62.74 -3.31
C ASP A 253 31.67 -63.12 -1.84
N ILE A 254 31.69 -64.44 -1.61
CA ILE A 254 31.45 -65.25 -0.40
C ILE A 254 30.02 -65.82 -0.27
#